data_AF-A0A967DE47-F1
#
_entry.id   AF-A0A967DE47-F1
#
_cell.length_a   1.000
_cell.length_b   1.000
_cell.length_c   1.000
_cell.angle_alpha   90.00
_cell.angle_beta   90.00
_cell.angle_gamma   90.00
#
_symmetry.space_group_name_H-M   'P 1'
#
loop_
_entity.id
_entity.type
_entity.pdbx_description
1 polymer ?
#
loop_
_entity_poly.entity_id
_entity_poly.type
_entity_poly.pdbx_seq_one_letter_code
_entity_poly.pdbx_strand_id
1 'polypeptide(L)'
;MPRSVTPGKRRTTLTLPADSLLQVQKIARTRHVNLSTVIAEVVSAGLEIENVRQRSQQILANYRTAFDGFSDLDLMLIDGIVMEPVTARLPAKGRSR
;
A
#
# COMPACT_ATOMS: atom_id res chain seq x y z
N MET A 1 3.37 19.22 28.65
CA MET A 1 3.17 17.77 28.90
C MET A 1 2.39 17.20 27.73
N PRO A 2 2.96 16.32 26.89
CA PRO A 2 2.18 15.67 25.85
C PRO A 2 1.22 14.66 26.50
N ARG A 3 -0.06 14.73 26.14
CA ARG A 3 -1.11 13.85 26.66
C ARG A 3 -0.89 12.46 26.06
N SER A 4 -0.50 11.48 26.87
CA SER A 4 -0.47 10.08 26.44
C SER A 4 -1.91 9.65 26.13
N VAL A 5 -2.22 9.46 24.85
CA VAL A 5 -3.51 8.94 24.44
C VAL A 5 -3.45 7.44 24.63
N THR A 6 -3.86 6.95 25.80
CA THR A 6 -4.01 5.51 26.02
C THR A 6 -5.07 5.01 25.03
N PRO A 7 -4.75 4.05 24.15
CA PRO A 7 -5.73 3.54 23.18
C PRO A 7 -6.91 2.93 23.95
N GLY A 8 -8.08 3.56 23.83
CA GLY A 8 -9.28 3.16 24.56
C GLY A 8 -9.87 1.86 24.01
N LYS A 9 -10.17 0.90 24.89
CA LYS A 9 -10.92 -0.32 24.52
C LYS A 9 -12.37 0.05 24.23
N ARG A 10 -12.87 -0.29 23.05
CA ARG A 10 -14.30 -0.12 22.67
C ARG A 10 -14.98 -1.47 22.60
N ARG A 11 -16.19 -1.58 23.14
CA ARG A 11 -17.03 -2.79 23.04
C ARG A 11 -17.92 -2.67 21.81
N THR A 12 -18.01 -3.76 21.06
CA THR A 12 -18.90 -3.88 19.90
C THR A 12 -19.50 -5.27 19.87
N THR A 13 -20.68 -5.41 19.26
CA THR A 13 -21.34 -6.69 19.03
C THR A 13 -21.21 -7.03 17.55
N LEU A 14 -20.83 -8.27 17.25
CA LEU A 14 -20.55 -8.75 15.89
C LEU A 14 -21.35 -10.02 15.65
N THR A 15 -21.87 -10.19 14.45
CA THR A 15 -22.51 -11.45 14.02
C THR A 15 -21.51 -12.25 13.20
N LEU A 16 -21.30 -13.52 13.58
CA LEU A 16 -20.35 -14.43 12.94
C LEU A 16 -21.06 -15.72 12.50
N PRO A 17 -20.57 -16.40 11.43
CA PRO A 17 -21.05 -17.73 11.08
C PRO A 17 -20.87 -18.70 12.25
N ALA A 18 -21.86 -19.58 12.46
CA ALA A 18 -21.87 -20.51 13.58
C ALA A 18 -20.64 -21.43 13.59
N ASP A 19 -20.24 -21.95 12.43
CA ASP A 19 -19.08 -22.82 12.29
C ASP A 19 -17.77 -22.13 12.67
N SER A 20 -17.60 -20.87 12.25
CA SER A 20 -16.45 -20.06 12.62
C SER A 20 -16.42 -19.81 14.14
N LEU A 21 -17.57 -19.54 14.76
CA LEU A 21 -17.65 -19.34 16.20
C LEU A 21 -17.27 -20.62 16.98
N LEU A 22 -17.70 -21.79 16.51
CA LEU A 22 -17.32 -23.08 17.09
C LEU A 22 -15.81 -23.32 17.01
N GLN A 23 -15.19 -23.01 15.87
CA GLN A 23 -13.73 -23.14 15.70
C GLN A 23 -12.97 -22.22 16.66
N VAL A 24 -13.37 -20.95 16.75
CA VAL A 24 -12.75 -19.98 17.66
C VAL A 24 -12.93 -20.41 19.12
N GLN A 25 -14.10 -20.96 19.48
CA GLN A 25 -14.35 -21.49 20.83
C GLN A 25 -13.47 -22.71 21.15
N LYS A 26 -13.26 -23.60 20.18
CA LYS A 26 -12.35 -24.75 20.33
C LYS A 26 -10.93 -24.28 20.61
N ILE A 27 -10.42 -23.31 19.82
CA ILE A 27 -9.08 -22.73 19.99
C ILE A 27 -8.95 -22.06 21.35
N ALA A 28 -9.94 -21.26 21.76
CA ALA A 28 -9.95 -20.60 23.06
C ALA A 28 -9.87 -21.61 24.22
N ARG A 29 -10.63 -22.70 24.14
CA ARG A 29 -10.59 -23.80 25.13
C ARG A 29 -9.22 -24.49 25.16
N THR A 30 -8.67 -24.84 24.00
CA THR A 30 -7.35 -25.50 23.91
C THR A 30 -6.22 -24.63 24.47
N ARG A 31 -6.31 -23.30 24.27
CA ARG A 31 -5.30 -22.35 24.74
C ARG A 31 -5.54 -21.81 26.15
N HIS A 32 -6.64 -22.19 26.80
CA HIS A 32 -7.07 -21.64 28.10
C HIS A 32 -7.17 -20.11 28.12
N VAL A 33 -7.66 -19.51 27.03
CA VAL A 33 -7.86 -18.06 26.91
C VAL A 33 -9.33 -17.73 26.67
N ASN A 34 -9.68 -16.45 26.87
CA ASN A 34 -11.02 -15.97 26.58
C ASN A 34 -11.31 -15.97 25.07
N LEU A 35 -12.56 -16.24 24.71
CA LEU A 35 -13.03 -16.19 23.31
C LEU A 35 -12.72 -14.83 22.66
N SER A 36 -12.91 -13.74 23.40
CA SER A 36 -12.61 -12.39 22.94
C SER A 36 -11.14 -12.18 22.57
N THR A 37 -10.22 -12.88 23.22
CA THR A 37 -8.78 -12.81 22.93
C THR A 37 -8.49 -13.40 21.55
N VAL A 38 -9.02 -14.60 21.29
CA VAL A 38 -8.84 -15.26 19.98
C VAL A 38 -9.53 -14.47 18.87
N ILE A 39 -10.73 -13.91 19.11
CA ILE A 39 -11.40 -13.03 18.14
C ILE A 39 -10.56 -11.79 17.87
N ALA A 40 -10.01 -11.15 18.90
CA ALA A 40 -9.17 -9.97 18.74
C ALA A 40 -7.88 -10.28 17.96
N GLU A 41 -7.23 -11.42 18.21
CA GLU A 41 -6.06 -11.89 17.45
C GLU A 41 -6.39 -12.05 15.96
N VAL A 42 -7.46 -12.78 15.64
CA VAL A 42 -7.87 -13.03 14.26
C VAL A 42 -8.23 -11.74 13.53
N VAL A 43 -8.98 -10.84 14.19
CA VAL A 43 -9.33 -9.53 13.62
C VAL A 43 -8.09 -8.68 13.41
N SER A 44 -7.16 -8.65 14.36
CA SER A 44 -5.93 -7.86 14.25
C SER A 44 -5.05 -8.36 13.10
N ALA A 45 -4.86 -9.68 12.99
CA ALA A 45 -4.12 -10.28 11.88
C ALA A 45 -4.75 -9.97 10.52
N GLY A 46 -6.08 -10.04 10.41
CA GLY A 46 -6.80 -9.68 9.18
C GLY A 46 -6.63 -8.20 8.80
N LEU A 47 -6.68 -7.30 9.79
CA LEU A 47 -6.49 -5.87 9.57
C LEU A 47 -5.05 -5.51 9.21
N GLU A 48 -4.05 -6.20 9.76
CA GLU A 48 -2.65 -6.00 9.38
C GLU A 48 -2.41 -6.35 7.90
N ILE A 49 -2.92 -7.50 7.46
CA ILE A 49 -2.84 -7.94 6.05
C ILE A 49 -3.51 -6.91 5.14
N GLU A 50 -4.70 -6.44 5.51
CA GLU A 50 -5.44 -5.45 4.72
C GLU A 50 -4.72 -4.09 4.69
N ASN A 51 -4.16 -3.64 5.81
CA ASN A 51 -3.38 -2.40 5.87
C ASN A 51 -2.13 -2.47 4.97
N VAL A 52 -1.44 -3.61 4.95
CA VAL A 52 -0.28 -3.82 4.05
C VAL A 52 -0.73 -3.74 2.59
N ARG A 53 -1.87 -4.36 2.26
CA ARG A 53 -2.46 -4.31 0.91
C ARG A 53 -2.86 -2.90 0.49
N GLN A 54 -3.47 -2.14 1.38
CA GLN A 54 -3.86 -0.75 1.11
C GLN A 54 -2.63 0.16 0.99
N ARG A 55 -1.61 -0.04 1.82
CA ARG A 55 -0.37 0.74 1.75
C ARG A 55 0.35 0.59 0.43
N SER A 56 0.43 -0.62 -0.14
CA SER A 56 1.06 -0.83 -1.44
C SER A 56 0.30 -0.13 -2.57
N GLN A 57 -1.03 -0.17 -2.53
CA GLN A 57 -1.88 0.55 -3.48
C GLN A 57 -1.72 2.08 -3.34
N GLN A 58 -1.65 2.58 -2.12
CA GLN A 58 -1.43 4.00 -1.84
C GLN A 58 -0.06 4.48 -2.32
N ILE A 59 0.99 3.68 -2.12
CA ILE A 59 2.35 4.01 -2.60
C ILE A 59 2.38 4.07 -4.13
N LEU A 60 1.78 3.08 -4.81
CA LEU A 60 1.69 3.07 -6.27
C LEU A 60 0.87 4.25 -6.79
N ALA A 61 -0.24 4.58 -6.13
CA ALA A 61 -1.05 5.75 -6.47
C ALA A 61 -0.25 7.05 -6.29
N ASN A 62 0.43 7.22 -5.16
CA ASN A 62 1.27 8.39 -4.89
C ASN A 62 2.41 8.51 -5.90
N TYR A 63 3.05 7.39 -6.27
CA TYR A 63 4.08 7.36 -7.32
C TYR A 63 3.51 7.83 -8.65
N ARG A 64 2.39 7.25 -9.10
CA ARG A 64 1.72 7.67 -10.35
C ARG A 64 1.36 9.15 -10.33
N THR A 65 0.77 9.65 -9.25
CA THR A 65 0.41 11.07 -9.12
C THR A 65 1.62 11.99 -9.10
N ALA A 66 2.72 11.60 -8.45
CA ALA A 66 3.95 12.39 -8.47
C ALA A 66 4.55 12.53 -9.87
N PHE A 67 4.29 11.55 -10.74
CA PHE A 67 4.84 11.50 -12.09
C PHE A 67 3.84 11.83 -13.22
N ASP A 68 2.57 12.07 -12.89
CA ASP A 68 1.47 12.34 -13.83
C ASP A 68 1.65 13.62 -14.66
N GLY A 69 2.55 14.51 -14.24
CA GLY A 69 2.88 15.76 -14.93
C GLY A 69 4.11 15.71 -15.85
N PHE A 70 4.80 14.57 -15.94
CA PHE A 70 6.01 14.42 -16.75
C PHE A 70 5.68 13.72 -18.07
N SER A 71 6.28 14.20 -19.17
CA SER A 71 6.20 13.48 -20.45
C SER A 71 7.07 12.23 -20.41
N ASP A 72 6.84 11.28 -21.32
CA ASP A 72 7.65 10.05 -21.41
C ASP A 72 9.15 10.36 -21.54
N LEU A 73 9.51 11.44 -22.24
CA LEU A 73 10.90 11.91 -22.35
C LEU A 73 11.47 12.41 -21.01
N ASP A 74 10.66 13.09 -20.21
CA ASP A 74 11.07 13.57 -18.88
C ASP A 74 11.24 12.41 -17.91
N LEU A 75 10.38 11.39 -17.99
CA LEU A 75 10.49 10.16 -17.20
C LEU A 75 11.74 9.36 -17.58
N MET A 76 12.06 9.25 -18.88
CA MET A 76 13.31 8.62 -19.34
C MET A 76 14.56 9.34 -18.81
N LEU A 77 14.53 10.68 -18.74
CA LEU A 77 15.63 11.46 -18.17
C LEU A 77 15.77 11.25 -16.66
N ILE A 78 14.64 11.21 -15.92
CA ILE A 78 14.60 10.97 -14.47
C ILE A 78 15.07 9.55 -14.13
N ASP A 79 14.69 8.55 -14.94
CA ASP A 79 15.12 7.16 -14.79
C ASP A 79 16.58 6.92 -15.20
N GLY A 80 17.30 7.96 -15.64
CA GLY A 80 18.71 7.89 -16.00
C GLY A 80 18.96 7.15 -17.31
N ILE A 81 17.94 7.00 -18.16
CA ILE A 81 18.09 6.42 -19.50
C ILE A 81 18.84 7.45 -20.35
N VAL A 82 20.06 7.10 -20.78
CA VAL A 82 20.87 7.93 -21.67
C VAL A 82 20.18 7.99 -23.03
N MET A 83 19.50 9.10 -23.31
CA MET A 83 18.87 9.33 -24.61
C MET A 83 19.94 9.61 -25.66
N GLU A 84 19.90 8.88 -26.78
CA GLU A 84 20.79 9.16 -27.91
C GLU A 84 20.48 10.55 -28.49
N PRO A 85 21.51 11.37 -28.80
CA PRO A 85 21.29 12.73 -29.28
C PRO A 85 20.58 12.72 -30.63
N VAL A 86 19.49 13.49 -30.73
CA VAL A 86 18.84 13.79 -32.01
C VAL A 86 19.81 14.61 -32.83
N THR A 87 20.57 13.95 -33.70
CA THR A 87 21.37 14.62 -34.73
C THR A 87 20.40 15.27 -35.71
N ALA A 88 20.06 16.53 -35.44
CA ALA A 88 19.37 17.38 -36.38
C ALA A 88 20.24 17.47 -37.64
N ARG A 89 19.86 16.73 -38.68
CA ARG A 89 20.41 16.87 -40.02
C ARG A 89 20.10 18.30 -40.48
N LEU A 90 21.07 19.19 -40.35
CA LEU A 90 21.07 20.46 -41.06
C LEU A 90 21.31 20.14 -42.55
N PRO A 91 20.38 20.48 -43.47
CA PRO A 91 20.67 20.39 -44.88
C PRO A 91 21.77 21.41 -45.22
N ALA A 92 22.89 20.94 -45.76
CA ALA A 92 23.95 21.78 -46.30
C ALA A 92 23.39 22.61 -47.47
N LYS A 93 22.92 23.82 -47.16
CA LYS A 93 22.50 24.81 -48.14
C LYS A 93 23.77 25.35 -48.79
N GLY A 94 23.85 25.18 -50.11
CA GLY A 94 25.04 25.43 -50.91
C GLY A 94 25.59 26.86 -50.83
N ARG A 95 26.87 26.98 -51.19
CA ARG A 95 27.44 28.23 -51.68
C ARG A 95 28.26 27.95 -52.94
N SER A 96 27.68 28.42 -54.04
CA SER A 96 28.30 28.70 -55.32
C SER A 96 29.37 29.79 -55.15
N ARG A 97 30.57 29.56 -55.68
CA ARG A 97 31.27 30.39 -56.68
C ARG A 97 32.61 29.76 -57.02
#